data_AF-A0A164KR55-F1
#
_entry.id   AF-A0A164KR55-F1
#
_cell.length_a   1.000
_cell.length_b   1.000
_cell.length_c   1.000
_cell.angle_alpha   90.00
_cell.angle_beta   90.00
_cell.angle_gamma   90.00
#
_symmetry.space_group_name_H-M   'P 1'
#
loop_
_entity.id
_entity.type
_entity.pdbx_description
1 polymer ?
#
loop_
_entity_poly.entity_id
_entity_poly.type
_entity_poly.pdbx_seq_one_letter_code
_entity_poly.pdbx_strand_id
1 'polypeptide(L)'
;MEPLLQVDIDQLHNLAGVLAGAGMNITKVNVTAAATGIAEALPGSGLDGVCTQAGQFVDGAYQRVAKKLSDVSGKIETSSQWYLETEETFAAAMRKFDVHHAGGQ
;
A
#
# COMPACT_ATOMS: atom_id res chain seq x y z
N MET A 1 10.32 32.14 -8.52
CA MET A 1 10.22 31.34 -7.28
C MET A 1 9.80 29.96 -7.73
N GLU A 2 10.65 28.95 -7.57
CA GLU A 2 10.21 27.56 -7.73
C GLU A 2 9.16 27.27 -6.66
N PRO A 3 8.06 26.57 -6.99
CA PRO A 3 7.02 26.27 -6.03
C PRO A 3 7.61 25.44 -4.90
N LEU A 4 7.35 25.88 -3.67
CA LEU A 4 7.63 25.18 -2.43
C LEU A 4 7.06 23.76 -2.55
N LEU A 5 7.93 22.76 -2.70
CA LEU A 5 7.66 21.31 -2.70
C LEU A 5 6.21 20.93 -3.04
N GLN A 6 5.79 21.08 -4.31
CA GLN A 6 4.47 20.63 -4.74
C GLN A 6 4.47 19.11 -4.80
N VAL A 7 4.16 18.47 -3.67
CA VAL A 7 3.97 17.02 -3.62
C VAL A 7 2.77 16.70 -4.50
N ASP A 8 2.97 15.83 -5.48
CA ASP A 8 1.88 15.32 -6.31
C ASP A 8 1.09 14.29 -5.49
N ILE A 9 0.11 14.80 -4.75
CA ILE A 9 -0.78 14.03 -3.88
C ILE A 9 -1.56 12.97 -4.68
N ASP A 10 -1.92 13.29 -5.93
CA ASP A 10 -2.61 12.35 -6.81
C ASP A 10 -1.71 11.17 -7.17
N GLN A 11 -0.42 11.42 -7.45
CA GLN A 11 0.55 10.35 -7.66
C GLN A 11 0.79 9.50 -6.41
N LEU A 12 0.80 10.10 -5.21
CA LEU A 12 0.92 9.34 -3.97
C LEU A 12 -0.31 8.45 -3.73
N HIS A 13 -1.53 8.96 -3.96
CA HIS A 13 -2.75 8.16 -3.89
C HIS A 13 -2.76 7.04 -4.92
N ASN A 14 -2.33 7.31 -6.16
CA ASN A 14 -2.22 6.29 -7.20
C ASN A 14 -1.22 5.19 -6.80
N LEU A 15 -0.05 5.57 -6.28
CA LEU A 15 0.95 4.61 -5.82
C LEU A 15 0.42 3.75 -4.67
N ALA A 16 -0.24 4.35 -3.68
CA ALA A 16 -0.89 3.62 -2.60
C ALA A 16 -1.92 2.61 -3.17
N GLY A 17 -2.80 3.06 -4.07
CA GLY A 17 -3.79 2.20 -4.73
C GLY A 17 -3.16 1.01 -5.46
N VAL A 18 -2.06 1.22 -6.19
CA VAL A 18 -1.33 0.15 -6.89
C VAL A 18 -0.73 -0.85 -5.90
N LEU A 19 -0.13 -0.38 -4.79
CA LEU A 19 0.47 -1.25 -3.78
C LEU A 19 -0.60 -2.07 -3.03
N ALA A 20 -1.71 -1.44 -2.65
CA ALA A 20 -2.86 -2.13 -2.06
C ALA A 20 -3.44 -3.18 -3.04
N GLY A 21 -3.60 -2.81 -4.30
CA GLY A 21 -4.05 -3.71 -5.36
C GLY A 21 -3.13 -4.91 -5.56
N ALA A 22 -1.82 -4.69 -5.59
CA ALA A 22 -0.83 -5.76 -5.68
C ALA A 22 -0.88 -6.69 -4.45
N GLY A 23 -1.02 -6.14 -3.24
CA GLY A 23 -1.20 -6.91 -2.02
C GLY A 23 -2.44 -7.81 -2.07
N MET A 24 -3.59 -7.27 -2.50
CA MET A 24 -4.83 -8.05 -2.69
C MET A 24 -4.73 -9.11 -3.79
N ASN A 25 -3.94 -8.88 -4.83
CA ASN A 25 -3.76 -9.89 -5.88
C ASN A 25 -2.87 -11.03 -5.42
N ILE A 26 -1.88 -10.75 -4.57
CA ILE A 26 -1.04 -11.79 -3.95
C ILE A 26 -1.86 -12.71 -3.05
N THR A 27 -2.80 -12.18 -2.26
CA THR A 27 -3.63 -13.02 -1.37
C THR A 27 -4.58 -13.96 -2.12
N LYS A 28 -4.80 -13.74 -3.43
CA LYS A 28 -5.57 -14.65 -4.28
C LYS A 28 -4.77 -15.86 -4.75
N VAL A 29 -3.44 -15.86 -4.59
CA VAL A 29 -2.58 -16.99 -4.98
C VAL A 29 -2.78 -18.13 -3.99
N ASN A 30 -3.55 -19.15 -4.40
CA ASN A 30 -3.84 -20.31 -3.57
C ASN A 30 -2.79 -21.42 -3.77
N VAL A 31 -1.68 -21.32 -3.05
CA VAL A 31 -0.57 -22.30 -3.15
C VAL A 31 -0.91 -23.62 -2.46
N THR A 32 -1.76 -23.59 -1.43
CA THR A 32 -2.16 -24.79 -0.71
C THR A 32 -3.01 -25.72 -1.58
N ALA A 33 -3.88 -25.17 -2.44
CA ALA A 33 -4.61 -25.96 -3.43
C ALA A 33 -3.69 -26.68 -4.42
N ALA A 34 -2.62 -26.03 -4.88
CA ALA A 34 -1.63 -26.67 -5.76
C ALA A 34 -0.87 -27.79 -5.03
N ALA A 35 -0.50 -27.57 -3.75
CA ALA A 35 0.15 -28.58 -2.93
C ALA A 35 -0.75 -29.81 -2.69
N THR A 36 -2.05 -29.60 -2.44
CA THR A 36 -3.03 -30.70 -2.30
C THR A 36 -3.13 -31.51 -3.60
N GLY A 37 -3.18 -30.87 -4.76
CA GLY A 37 -3.24 -31.59 -6.05
C GLY A 37 -2.01 -32.48 -6.29
N ILE A 38 -0.81 -32.06 -5.84
CA ILE A 38 0.41 -32.88 -5.93
C ILE A 38 0.32 -34.08 -4.98
N ALA A 39 -0.17 -33.87 -3.76
CA ALA A 39 -0.34 -34.94 -2.78
C ALA A 39 -1.35 -36.00 -3.25
N GLU A 40 -2.48 -35.57 -3.83
CA GLU A 40 -3.50 -36.44 -4.41
C GLU A 40 -2.98 -37.22 -5.62
N ALA A 41 -2.07 -36.64 -6.41
CA ALA A 41 -1.45 -37.32 -7.54
C ALA A 41 -0.42 -38.40 -7.12
N LEU A 42 0.10 -38.34 -5.89
CA LEU A 42 1.15 -39.23 -5.38
C LEU A 42 0.80 -39.86 -4.02
N PRO A 43 -0.33 -40.58 -3.91
CA PRO A 43 -0.77 -41.16 -2.66
C PRO A 43 0.21 -42.23 -2.16
N GLY A 44 0.51 -42.23 -0.86
CA GLY A 44 1.38 -43.23 -0.21
C GLY A 44 2.89 -43.02 -0.43
N SER A 45 3.30 -41.99 -1.17
CA SER A 45 4.72 -41.67 -1.42
C SER A 45 5.45 -41.06 -0.21
N GLY A 46 4.71 -40.67 0.84
CA GLY A 46 5.23 -39.87 1.95
C GLY A 46 5.45 -38.39 1.61
N LEU A 47 5.22 -37.98 0.34
CA LEU A 47 5.39 -36.59 -0.11
C LEU A 47 4.25 -35.68 0.33
N ASP A 48 3.10 -36.21 0.75
CA ASP A 48 1.93 -35.42 1.16
C ASP A 48 2.26 -34.43 2.29
N GLY A 49 2.90 -34.92 3.37
CA GLY A 49 3.32 -34.07 4.48
C GLY A 49 4.35 -33.01 4.04
N VAL A 50 5.25 -33.34 3.12
CA VAL A 50 6.25 -32.41 2.59
C VAL A 50 5.61 -31.34 1.71
N CYS A 51 4.69 -31.73 0.82
CA CYS A 51 3.97 -30.81 -0.06
C CYS A 51 3.08 -29.87 0.74
N THR A 52 2.36 -30.40 1.73
CA THR A 52 1.54 -29.60 2.66
C THR A 52 2.39 -28.57 3.42
N GLN A 53 3.52 -29.01 4.00
CA GLN A 53 4.42 -28.12 4.73
C GLN A 53 5.05 -27.05 3.83
N ALA A 54 5.48 -27.42 2.61
CA ALA A 54 6.00 -26.48 1.63
C ALA A 54 4.94 -25.46 1.21
N GLY A 55 3.70 -25.91 0.95
CA GLY A 55 2.57 -25.05 0.62
C GLY A 55 2.30 -24.00 1.71
N GLN A 56 2.34 -24.40 2.99
CA GLN A 56 2.19 -23.48 4.11
C GLN A 56 3.32 -22.45 4.20
N PHE A 57 4.58 -22.85 3.98
CA PHE A 57 5.70 -21.92 4.01
C PHE A 57 5.62 -20.87 2.89
N VAL A 58 5.26 -21.31 1.69
CA VAL A 58 5.12 -20.43 0.52
C VAL A 58 3.90 -19.51 0.70
N ASP A 59 2.77 -20.02 1.15
CA ASP A 59 1.58 -19.19 1.47
C ASP A 59 1.92 -18.12 2.52
N GLY A 60 2.59 -18.51 3.61
CA GLY A 60 3.05 -17.56 4.62
C GLY A 60 4.04 -16.51 4.06
N ALA A 61 4.86 -16.86 3.07
CA ALA A 61 5.73 -15.89 2.39
C ALA A 61 4.94 -14.88 1.57
N TYR A 62 3.96 -15.34 0.79
CA TYR A 62 3.05 -14.47 0.04
C TYR A 62 2.27 -13.52 0.96
N GLN A 63 1.72 -14.04 2.06
CA GLN A 63 1.03 -13.21 3.06
C GLN A 63 1.94 -12.14 3.67
N ARG A 64 3.22 -12.45 3.94
CA ARG A 64 4.19 -11.45 4.43
C ARG A 64 4.46 -10.35 3.40
N VAL A 65 4.55 -10.69 2.12
CA VAL A 65 4.73 -9.69 1.05
C VAL A 65 3.48 -8.83 0.91
N ALA A 66 2.29 -9.45 0.85
CA ALA A 66 1.02 -8.73 0.79
C ALA A 66 0.86 -7.77 1.96
N LYS A 67 1.16 -8.20 3.18
CA LYS A 67 1.16 -7.35 4.37
C LYS A 67 2.10 -6.16 4.24
N LYS A 68 3.35 -6.37 3.81
CA LYS A 68 4.31 -5.28 3.60
C LYS A 68 3.81 -4.26 2.59
N LEU A 69 3.19 -4.71 1.49
CA LEU A 69 2.62 -3.80 0.50
C LEU A 69 1.46 -2.97 1.08
N SER A 70 0.57 -3.60 1.85
CA SER A 70 -0.50 -2.89 2.57
C SER A 70 0.06 -1.89 3.59
N ASP A 71 1.09 -2.27 4.35
CA ASP A 71 1.72 -1.40 5.35
C ASP A 71 2.37 -0.17 4.68
N VAL A 72 3.04 -0.36 3.53
CA VAL A 72 3.63 0.75 2.76
C VAL A 72 2.54 1.63 2.15
N SER A 73 1.49 1.04 1.59
CA SER A 73 0.33 1.78 1.07
C SER A 73 -0.27 2.70 2.15
N GLY A 74 -0.54 2.15 3.35
CA GLY A 74 -1.12 2.93 4.44
C GLY A 74 -0.22 4.08 4.91
N LYS A 75 1.10 3.89 4.90
CA LYS A 75 2.06 4.97 5.19
C LYS A 75 2.01 6.07 4.13
N ILE A 76 1.91 5.72 2.85
CA ILE A 76 1.79 6.70 1.76
C ILE A 76 0.51 7.50 1.89
N GLU A 77 -0.61 6.87 2.20
CA GLU A 77 -1.88 7.57 2.44
C GLU A 77 -1.79 8.54 3.62
N THR A 78 -1.18 8.10 4.73
CA THR A 78 -0.98 8.95 5.91
C THR A 78 -0.09 10.15 5.58
N SER A 79 1.01 9.94 4.86
CA SER A 79 1.88 11.04 4.43
C SER A 79 1.17 12.01 3.49
N SER A 80 0.35 11.50 2.58
CA SER A 80 -0.44 12.33 1.64
C SER A 80 -1.41 13.24 2.39
N GLN A 81 -2.09 12.71 3.42
CA GLN A 81 -2.98 13.48 4.28
C GLN A 81 -2.22 14.59 5.02
N TRP A 82 -1.04 14.29 5.57
CA TRP A 82 -0.22 15.29 6.26
C TRP A 82 0.22 16.44 5.36
N TYR A 83 0.55 16.15 4.10
CA TYR A 83 0.89 17.21 3.14
C TYR A 83 -0.30 18.12 2.87
N LEU A 84 -1.49 17.57 2.64
CA LEU A 84 -2.73 18.35 2.45
C LEU A 84 -3.03 19.25 3.66
N GLU A 85 -2.98 18.69 4.87
CA GLU A 85 -3.23 19.44 6.11
C GLU A 85 -2.21 20.57 6.31
N THR A 86 -0.93 20.31 5.99
CA THR A 86 0.14 21.29 6.11
C THR A 86 -0.03 22.42 5.08
N GLU A 87 -0.36 22.09 3.84
CA GLU A 87 -0.63 23.08 2.79
C GLU A 87 -1.85 23.95 3.13
N GLU A 88 -2.95 23.35 3.60
CA GLU A 88 -4.14 24.09 4.02
C GLU A 88 -3.84 25.04 5.18
N THR A 89 -3.08 24.56 6.17
CA THR A 89 -2.65 25.36 7.32
C THR A 89 -1.76 26.53 6.90
N PHE A 90 -0.81 26.27 6.00
CA PHE A 90 0.07 27.30 5.45
C PHE A 90 -0.72 28.34 4.64
N ALA A 91 -1.63 27.89 3.77
CA ALA A 91 -2.50 28.78 2.99
C ALA A 91 -3.39 29.63 3.90
N ALA A 92 -3.95 29.04 4.97
CA ALA A 92 -4.73 29.77 5.96
C ALA A 92 -3.89 30.81 6.71
N ALA A 93 -2.63 30.51 7.05
CA ALA A 93 -1.72 31.48 7.65
C ALA A 93 -1.40 32.62 6.67
N MET A 94 -1.12 32.32 5.40
CA MET A 94 -0.85 33.33 4.37
C MET A 94 -2.05 34.26 4.15
N ARG A 95 -3.29 33.74 4.15
CA ARG A 95 -4.51 34.57 4.07
C ARG A 95 -4.64 35.54 5.24
N LYS A 96 -4.12 35.21 6.43
CA LYS A 96 -4.10 36.13 7.58
C LYS A 96 -3.10 37.28 7.40
N PHE A 97 -2.06 37.08 6.59
CA PHE A 97 -1.05 38.08 6.27
C PHE A 97 -1.34 38.86 4.98
N ASP A 98 -2.30 38.44 4.15
CA ASP A 98 -2.70 39.17 2.95
C ASP A 98 -3.55 40.40 3.33
N VAL A 99 -2.89 41.55 3.49
CA VAL A 99 -3.47 42.81 4.01
C VAL A 99 -4.12 43.69 2.92
N HIS A 100 -4.43 43.17 1.72
CA HIS A 100 -5.00 43.97 0.62
C HIS A 100 -6.48 44.39 0.79
N HIS A 101 -6.98 44.49 2.03
CA HIS A 101 -8.27 45.08 2.37
C HIS A 101 -8.20 46.17 3.45
N ALA A 102 -7.07 46.87 3.57
CA ALA A 102 -6.97 48.09 4.36
C ALA A 102 -6.24 49.19 3.56
N GLY A 103 -6.95 49.87 2.65
CA GLY A 103 -6.40 51.04 1.95
C GLY A 103 -7.02 51.39 0.60
N GLY A 104 -8.31 51.09 0.39
CA GLY A 104 -9.09 51.71 -0.68
C GLY A 104 -9.87 52.91 -0.12
N GLN A 105 -9.19 54.04 0.08
CA GLN A 105 -9.69 55.41 0.03
C GLN A 105 -8.52 56.35 -0.29
#